data_AF-A0A4V3DN83-F1
#
_entry.id   AF-A0A4V3DN83-F1
#
_cell.length_a   1.000
_cell.length_b   1.000
_cell.length_c   1.000
_cell.angle_alpha   90.00
_cell.angle_beta   90.00
_cell.angle_gamma   90.00
#
_symmetry.space_group_name_H-M   'P 1'
#
loop_
_entity.id
_entity.type
_entity.pdbx_description
1 polymer ?
#
loop_
_entity_poly.entity_id
_entity_poly.type
_entity_poly.pdbx_seq_one_letter_code
_entity_poly.pdbx_strand_id
1 'polypeptide(L)'
;MRNAHIFSAFKQAVGLAILSLLSACSHVPRHSEAPPVADATPPPYQIERIKRDLQLPPNVKQVRIHNPHGSVGIKSIDNRTLGAYEVVQLIGATPEKPDIQMRLDGDVAVVEVSYASDRRHGADTLVNGFRKGRVDLGMFLPEGPELQVTTTFGDIQVRRINNEVVARTRDGKLMVAGGGSIDAATESGDLRVFPTNAKWRKPMLLKTVSGNILMEVPMYGQIRLDAETSGSFGGQVALQLRDAGKERQHGQLSRGDGSQHIRIDSDSGDIYLIPLNAPPH
;
A
#
# COMPACT_ATOMS: atom_id res chain seq x y z
N MET A 1 -74.31 15.97 -22.80
CA MET A 1 -74.81 15.69 -21.43
C MET A 1 -73.56 15.41 -20.58
N ARG A 2 -72.90 16.39 -19.95
CA ARG A 2 -73.27 17.20 -18.76
C ARG A 2 -73.71 16.35 -17.56
N ASN A 3 -72.81 16.23 -16.56
CA ASN A 3 -72.99 16.40 -15.10
C ASN A 3 -71.74 15.83 -14.41
N ALA A 4 -70.82 16.60 -13.82
CA ALA A 4 -70.91 17.55 -12.70
C ALA A 4 -70.98 16.89 -11.31
N HIS A 5 -69.87 17.03 -10.57
CA HIS A 5 -69.66 17.29 -9.12
C HIS A 5 -70.59 16.68 -8.06
N ILE A 6 -70.01 16.27 -6.91
CA ILE A 6 -70.20 16.91 -5.57
C ILE A 6 -69.51 16.09 -4.44
N PHE A 7 -68.69 16.81 -3.63
CA PHE A 7 -68.39 16.76 -2.18
C PHE A 7 -68.17 15.40 -1.45
N SER A 8 -67.24 15.24 -0.50
CA SER A 8 -67.11 16.05 0.73
C SER A 8 -65.84 15.72 1.53
N ALA A 9 -65.16 16.78 1.99
CA ALA A 9 -64.45 16.98 3.24
C ALA A 9 -64.03 15.79 4.13
N PHE A 10 -62.73 15.74 4.43
CA PHE A 10 -62.28 15.48 5.80
C PHE A 10 -61.12 16.43 6.16
N LYS A 11 -61.42 17.33 7.11
CA LYS A 11 -60.48 18.23 7.80
C LYS A 11 -60.02 17.55 9.09
N GLN A 12 -58.92 18.10 9.65
CA GLN A 12 -58.38 17.93 11.01
C GLN A 12 -57.50 16.67 11.18
N ALA A 13 -56.29 16.72 11.76
CA ALA A 13 -55.74 17.68 12.72
C ALA A 13 -54.25 17.93 12.48
N VAL A 14 -53.87 19.21 12.56
CA VAL A 14 -52.48 19.67 12.67
C VAL A 14 -52.03 19.42 14.11
N GLY A 15 -51.20 18.39 14.29
CA GLY A 15 -50.51 18.09 15.54
C GLY A 15 -49.18 18.83 15.60
N LEU A 16 -49.12 19.77 16.54
CA LEU A 16 -47.97 20.55 16.98
C LEU A 16 -46.87 19.67 17.60
N ALA A 17 -45.64 20.19 17.60
CA ALA A 17 -44.46 19.72 18.35
C ALA A 17 -43.76 18.48 17.75
N ILE A 18 -42.44 18.41 17.57
CA ILE A 18 -41.36 18.80 18.47
C ILE A 18 -40.13 19.17 17.59
N LEU A 19 -39.60 20.38 17.77
CA LEU A 19 -38.33 20.82 17.21
C LEU A 19 -37.25 20.60 18.28
N SER A 20 -36.71 19.38 18.39
CA SER A 20 -35.55 19.11 19.24
C SER A 20 -34.26 19.44 18.48
N LEU A 21 -33.68 20.58 18.81
CA LEU A 21 -32.30 20.96 18.49
C LEU A 21 -31.33 19.93 19.07
N LEU A 22 -30.91 18.96 18.25
CA LEU A 22 -29.75 18.13 18.55
C LEU A 22 -28.49 18.90 18.13
N SER A 23 -28.02 19.77 19.03
CA SER A 23 -26.64 20.26 19.03
C SER A 23 -25.73 19.09 19.42
N ALA A 24 -25.39 18.26 18.44
CA ALA A 24 -24.32 17.28 18.61
C ALA A 24 -22.99 18.03 18.62
N CYS A 25 -22.37 18.11 19.79
CA CYS A 25 -21.02 18.60 19.96
C CYS A 25 -20.07 17.76 19.08
N SER A 26 -19.69 18.30 17.93
CA SER A 26 -18.53 17.81 17.17
C SER A 26 -17.28 18.10 18.00
N HIS A 27 -16.94 17.14 18.87
CA HIS A 27 -15.69 17.14 19.60
C HIS A 27 -14.58 16.82 18.59
N VAL A 28 -14.14 17.83 17.84
CA VAL A 28 -12.94 17.74 17.04
C VAL A 28 -11.81 17.46 18.03
N PRO A 29 -11.18 16.27 18.02
CA PRO A 29 -10.03 16.02 18.88
C PRO A 29 -9.01 17.11 18.55
N ARG A 30 -8.66 17.94 19.54
CA ARG A 30 -7.54 18.87 19.43
C ARG A 30 -6.33 18.00 19.10
N HIS A 31 -5.88 18.04 17.84
CA HIS A 31 -4.55 17.61 17.50
C HIS A 31 -3.63 18.33 18.48
N SER A 32 -3.03 17.58 19.40
CA SER A 32 -2.01 18.10 20.29
C SER A 32 -0.91 18.60 19.38
N GLU A 33 -0.88 19.92 19.19
CA GLU A 33 0.08 20.62 18.36
C GLU A 33 1.44 20.25 18.95
N ALA A 34 2.17 19.40 18.24
CA ALA A 34 3.52 19.03 18.67
C ALA A 34 4.28 20.34 18.91
N PRO A 35 5.01 20.47 20.03
CA PRO A 35 5.72 21.70 20.35
C PRO A 35 6.54 22.12 19.12
N PRO A 36 6.55 23.42 18.76
CA PRO A 36 7.27 23.89 17.60
C PRO A 36 8.70 23.38 17.70
N VAL A 37 9.09 22.54 16.74
CA VAL A 37 10.46 22.06 16.62
C VAL A 37 11.28 23.32 16.48
N ALA A 38 12.06 23.67 17.51
CA ALA A 38 12.91 24.84 17.51
C ALA A 38 13.69 24.90 16.18
N ASP A 39 13.84 26.09 15.60
CA ASP A 39 14.45 26.38 14.28
C ASP A 39 15.84 25.76 14.12
N ALA A 40 15.89 24.44 13.98
CA ALA A 40 17.10 23.68 13.80
C ALA A 40 17.49 23.87 12.33
N THR A 41 18.59 24.55 12.10
CA THR A 41 19.18 24.67 10.77
C THR A 41 19.37 23.25 10.21
N PRO A 42 18.82 22.92 9.03
CA PRO A 42 18.97 21.60 8.45
C PRO A 42 20.46 21.24 8.31
N PRO A 43 20.86 19.99 8.60
CA PRO A 43 22.26 19.57 8.43
C PRO A 43 22.66 19.63 6.94
N PRO A 44 23.96 19.84 6.65
CA PRO A 44 24.46 19.73 5.28
C PRO A 44 24.25 18.32 4.74
N TYR A 45 24.15 18.17 3.42
CA TYR A 45 24.01 16.86 2.78
C TYR A 45 24.80 16.76 1.47
N GLN A 46 25.09 15.52 1.06
CA GLN A 46 25.72 15.17 -0.21
C GLN A 46 24.93 14.05 -0.89
N ILE A 47 24.94 14.02 -2.22
CA ILE A 47 24.27 12.98 -3.01
C ILE A 47 25.31 12.18 -3.79
N GLU A 48 25.33 10.87 -3.56
CA GLU A 48 26.10 9.90 -4.35
C GLU A 48 25.14 9.07 -5.21
N ARG A 49 25.56 8.72 -6.43
CA ARG A 49 24.80 7.87 -7.36
C ARG A 49 25.69 6.71 -7.78
N ILE A 50 25.24 5.49 -7.53
CA ILE A 50 26.03 4.28 -7.75
C ILE A 50 25.21 3.35 -8.66
N LYS A 51 25.87 2.77 -9.66
CA LYS A 51 25.28 1.73 -10.52
C LYS A 51 26.04 0.43 -10.29
N ARG A 52 25.33 -0.67 -10.11
CA ARG A 52 25.89 -2.02 -10.00
C ARG A 52 25.16 -2.97 -10.94
N ASP A 53 25.94 -3.82 -11.59
CA ASP A 53 25.43 -4.96 -12.32
C ASP A 53 25.80 -6.20 -11.51
N LEU A 54 24.80 -7.00 -11.16
CA LEU A 54 24.90 -8.17 -10.31
C LEU A 54 24.40 -9.38 -11.09
N GLN A 55 25.16 -10.48 -11.05
CA GLN A 55 24.73 -11.70 -11.71
C GLN A 55 23.95 -12.56 -10.74
N LEU A 56 22.69 -12.84 -11.04
CA LEU A 56 21.90 -13.78 -10.26
C LEU A 56 22.26 -15.21 -10.67
N PRO A 57 22.67 -16.07 -9.72
CA PRO A 57 22.84 -17.49 -9.99
C PRO A 57 21.55 -18.10 -10.55
N PRO A 58 21.63 -19.08 -11.47
CA PRO A 58 20.46 -19.66 -12.12
C PRO A 58 19.54 -20.46 -11.16
N ASN A 59 20.03 -20.81 -9.97
CA ASN A 59 19.28 -21.54 -8.95
C ASN A 59 18.52 -20.63 -7.98
N VAL A 60 18.60 -19.30 -8.13
CA VAL A 60 17.86 -18.37 -7.26
C VAL A 60 16.36 -18.50 -7.53
N LYS A 61 15.61 -18.82 -6.49
CA LYS A 61 14.14 -18.89 -6.51
C LYS A 61 13.48 -17.70 -5.86
N GLN A 62 14.21 -16.94 -5.05
CA GLN A 62 13.68 -15.77 -4.37
C GLN A 62 14.72 -14.65 -4.30
N VAL A 63 14.24 -13.41 -4.46
CA VAL A 63 15.02 -12.20 -4.19
C VAL A 63 14.38 -11.46 -3.01
N ARG A 64 15.17 -11.23 -1.95
CA ARG A 64 14.78 -10.45 -0.78
C ARG A 64 15.54 -9.13 -0.78
N ILE A 65 14.81 -8.03 -0.69
CA ILE A 65 15.37 -6.68 -0.63
C ILE A 65 14.94 -6.08 0.69
N HIS A 66 15.91 -5.75 1.53
CA HIS A 66 15.70 -5.02 2.77
C HIS A 66 16.41 -3.68 2.71
N ASN A 67 15.64 -2.61 2.59
CA ASN A 67 16.16 -1.26 2.60
C ASN A 67 15.37 -0.44 3.61
N PRO A 68 15.75 -0.44 4.89
CA PRO A 68 15.03 0.34 5.88
C PRO A 68 15.21 1.85 5.68
N HIS A 69 16.11 2.30 4.79
CA HIS A 69 16.60 3.69 4.71
C HIS A 69 16.09 4.51 3.52
N GLY A 70 15.07 4.04 2.81
CA GLY A 70 14.47 4.82 1.73
C GLY A 70 13.55 4.02 0.83
N SER A 71 13.29 4.58 -0.34
CA SER A 71 12.36 4.00 -1.31
C SER A 71 12.99 2.84 -2.08
N VAL A 72 12.14 1.92 -2.54
CA VAL A 72 12.54 0.79 -3.40
C VAL A 72 11.66 0.76 -4.64
N GLY A 73 12.23 1.07 -5.79
CA GLY A 73 11.63 0.93 -7.10
C GLY A 73 12.13 -0.34 -7.80
N ILE A 74 11.22 -1.13 -8.36
CA ILE A 74 11.51 -2.42 -8.97
C ILE A 74 10.82 -2.51 -10.32
N LYS A 75 11.56 -2.99 -11.31
CA LYS A 75 11.06 -3.25 -12.66
C LYS A 75 11.56 -4.60 -13.17
N SER A 76 10.67 -5.38 -13.79
CA SER A 76 11.09 -6.59 -14.50
C SER A 76 11.87 -6.26 -15.77
N ILE A 77 12.84 -7.12 -16.10
CA ILE A 77 13.61 -7.09 -17.34
C ILE A 77 13.74 -8.51 -17.91
N ASP A 78 13.81 -8.62 -19.24
CA ASP A 78 13.79 -9.91 -19.95
C ASP A 78 15.15 -10.64 -19.93
N ASN A 79 16.17 -10.06 -19.30
CA ASN A 79 17.51 -10.64 -19.22
C ASN A 79 17.82 -11.11 -17.79
N ARG A 80 18.75 -12.06 -17.65
CA ARG A 80 19.12 -12.68 -16.36
C ARG A 80 20.05 -11.83 -15.48
N THR A 81 20.25 -10.56 -15.80
CA THR A 81 21.13 -9.68 -15.02
C THR A 81 20.30 -8.91 -14.01
N LEU A 82 20.74 -8.90 -12.75
CA LEU A 82 20.20 -8.00 -11.75
C LEU A 82 20.91 -6.65 -11.88
N GLY A 83 20.17 -5.62 -12.23
CA GLY A 83 20.69 -4.25 -12.22
C GLY A 83 20.28 -3.53 -10.93
N ALA A 84 21.19 -2.80 -10.32
CA ALA A 84 20.90 -1.90 -9.19
C ALA A 84 21.38 -0.48 -9.48
N TYR A 85 20.53 0.50 -9.19
CA TYR A 85 20.83 1.93 -9.21
C TYR A 85 20.51 2.50 -7.85
N GLU A 86 21.52 3.02 -7.18
CA GLU A 86 21.48 3.50 -5.80
C GLU A 86 21.61 5.03 -5.81
N VAL A 87 20.70 5.72 -5.14
CA VAL A 87 20.84 7.15 -4.83
C VAL A 87 20.99 7.29 -3.33
N VAL A 88 22.17 7.71 -2.89
CA VAL A 88 22.52 7.85 -1.48
C VAL A 88 22.58 9.32 -1.12
N GLN A 89 21.75 9.74 -0.16
CA GLN A 89 21.84 11.05 0.48
C GLN A 89 22.57 10.89 1.82
N LEU A 90 23.79 11.39 1.87
CA LEU A 90 24.63 11.45 3.06
C LEU A 90 24.26 12.71 3.84
N ILE A 91 23.88 12.58 5.12
CA ILE A 91 23.40 13.70 5.95
C ILE A 91 24.37 13.98 7.11
N GLY A 92 24.67 15.27 7.33
CA GLY A 92 25.57 15.73 8.39
C GLY A 92 26.94 16.17 7.87
N ALA A 93 27.70 16.85 8.73
CA ALA A 93 29.05 17.33 8.40
C ALA A 93 30.06 16.18 8.24
N THR A 94 29.85 15.08 8.96
CA THR A 94 30.65 13.84 8.90
C THR A 94 29.69 12.67 8.70
N PRO A 95 29.11 12.51 7.49
CA PRO A 95 28.05 11.55 7.28
C PRO A 95 28.59 10.13 7.39
N GLU A 96 27.81 9.26 8.01
CA GLU A 96 28.04 7.82 7.96
C GLU A 96 27.70 7.31 6.54
N LYS A 97 28.52 6.41 5.99
CA LYS A 97 28.23 5.80 4.69
C LYS A 97 27.40 4.53 4.88
N PRO A 98 26.35 4.32 4.07
CA PRO A 98 25.62 3.06 4.11
C PRO A 98 26.48 1.93 3.52
N ASP A 99 26.31 0.74 4.08
CA ASP A 99 26.76 -0.51 3.52
C ASP A 99 25.60 -1.16 2.75
N ILE A 100 25.84 -1.46 1.48
CA ILE A 100 24.87 -2.07 0.57
C ILE A 100 25.48 -3.37 0.08
N GLN A 101 24.98 -4.48 0.62
CA GLN A 101 25.50 -5.81 0.37
C GLN A 101 24.49 -6.66 -0.39
N MET A 102 25.01 -7.48 -1.31
CA MET A 102 24.29 -8.61 -1.85
C MET A 102 24.95 -9.89 -1.35
N ARG A 103 24.14 -10.81 -0.82
CA ARG A 103 24.59 -12.14 -0.39
C ARG A 103 23.65 -13.22 -0.90
N LEU A 104 24.16 -14.45 -0.95
CA LEU A 104 23.37 -15.63 -1.27
C LEU A 104 23.16 -16.44 0.00
N ASP A 105 21.93 -16.89 0.19
CA ASP A 105 21.50 -17.76 1.28
C ASP A 105 20.72 -18.92 0.67
N GLY A 106 21.44 -19.97 0.27
CA GLY A 106 20.88 -21.08 -0.50
C GLY A 106 20.36 -20.65 -1.88
N ASP A 107 19.06 -20.77 -2.10
CA ASP A 107 18.36 -20.33 -3.32
C ASP A 107 17.74 -18.92 -3.18
N VAL A 108 18.14 -18.17 -2.15
CA VAL A 108 17.68 -16.81 -1.91
C VAL A 108 18.82 -15.81 -2.15
N ALA A 109 18.60 -14.84 -3.04
CA ALA A 109 19.46 -13.66 -3.14
C ALA A 109 18.94 -12.58 -2.19
N VAL A 110 19.81 -12.07 -1.32
CA VAL A 110 19.47 -11.03 -0.34
C VAL A 110 20.24 -9.75 -0.66
N VAL A 111 19.52 -8.65 -0.84
CA VAL A 111 20.07 -7.28 -0.93
C VAL A 111 19.72 -6.56 0.36
N GLU A 112 20.72 -6.06 1.07
CA GLU A 112 20.58 -5.45 2.39
C GLU A 112 21.28 -4.10 2.42
N VAL A 113 20.55 -3.07 2.88
CA VAL A 113 21.07 -1.72 3.14
C VAL A 113 21.14 -1.51 4.64
N SER A 114 22.30 -1.13 5.16
CA SER A 114 22.49 -0.85 6.58
C SER A 114 23.48 0.28 6.82
N TYR A 115 23.40 0.93 7.97
CA TYR A 115 24.47 1.76 8.53
C TYR A 115 25.12 0.99 9.69
N ALA A 116 26.42 1.21 9.95
CA ALA A 116 27.11 0.57 11.07
C ALA A 116 26.45 0.91 12.42
N SER A 117 25.88 2.11 12.54
CA SER A 117 25.11 2.55 13.71
C SER A 117 23.76 1.83 13.90
N ASP A 118 23.20 1.18 12.87
CA ASP A 118 21.92 0.45 12.98
C ASP A 118 21.99 -0.68 14.01
N ARG A 119 23.14 -1.34 14.14
CA ARG A 119 23.33 -2.44 15.11
C ARG A 119 23.20 -1.97 16.55
N ARG A 120 23.49 -0.69 16.81
CA ARG A 120 23.47 -0.11 18.17
C ARG A 120 22.14 0.57 18.49
N HIS A 121 21.50 1.16 17.48
CA HIS A 121 20.38 2.07 17.70
C HIS A 121 19.11 1.64 16.95
N GLY A 122 19.15 0.63 16.10
CA GLY A 122 18.09 0.36 15.14
C GLY A 122 18.16 1.27 13.92
N ALA A 123 17.50 0.85 12.84
CA ALA A 123 17.49 1.58 11.58
C ALA A 123 16.66 2.88 11.65
N ASP A 124 15.62 2.90 12.48
CA ASP A 124 14.67 4.00 12.62
C ASP A 124 15.07 5.10 13.61
N THR A 125 16.19 4.94 14.31
CA THR A 125 16.65 5.96 15.25
C THR A 125 17.21 7.19 14.55
N LEU A 126 16.71 8.36 14.98
CA LEU A 126 17.22 9.67 14.59
C LEU A 126 18.52 10.00 15.34
N VAL A 127 19.47 10.61 14.65
CA VAL A 127 20.72 11.15 15.20
C VAL A 127 20.60 12.67 15.22
N ASN A 128 20.64 13.27 16.41
CA ASN A 128 20.44 14.71 16.62
C ASN A 128 19.11 15.23 16.01
N GLY A 129 18.06 14.42 16.04
CA GLY A 129 16.75 14.76 15.45
C GLY A 129 16.66 14.57 13.94
N PHE A 130 17.73 14.13 13.27
CA PHE A 130 17.77 13.90 11.83
C PHE A 130 17.98 12.42 11.48
N ARG A 131 17.62 12.04 10.26
CA ARG A 131 17.95 10.70 9.72
C ARG A 131 19.45 10.63 9.44
N LYS A 132 20.02 9.43 9.59
CA LYS A 132 21.44 9.13 9.31
C LYS A 132 21.80 9.38 7.83
N GLY A 133 20.85 9.09 6.96
CA GLY A 133 20.92 9.31 5.53
C GLY A 133 19.65 8.78 4.87
N ARG A 134 19.65 8.75 3.54
CA ARG A 134 18.60 8.14 2.72
C ARG A 134 19.23 7.32 1.61
N VAL A 135 18.67 6.14 1.35
CA VAL A 135 19.11 5.26 0.25
C VAL A 135 17.88 4.89 -0.55
N ASP A 136 17.78 5.42 -1.77
CA ASP A 136 16.73 5.01 -2.71
C ASP A 136 17.31 3.98 -3.68
N LEU A 137 16.66 2.81 -3.77
CA LEU A 137 17.07 1.72 -4.64
C LEU A 137 16.16 1.65 -5.87
N GLY A 138 16.76 1.63 -7.06
CA GLY A 138 16.12 1.21 -8.30
C GLY A 138 16.69 -0.14 -8.74
N MET A 139 15.87 -1.18 -8.77
CA MET A 139 16.30 -2.54 -9.12
C MET A 139 15.60 -3.05 -10.39
N PHE A 140 16.38 -3.76 -11.19
CA PHE A 140 15.92 -4.44 -12.40
C PHE A 140 16.09 -5.93 -12.20
N LEU A 141 14.98 -6.68 -12.18
CA LEU A 141 14.96 -8.10 -11.85
C LEU A 141 14.56 -8.96 -13.06
N PRO A 142 15.16 -10.14 -13.24
CA PRO A 142 14.65 -11.13 -14.18
C PRO A 142 13.31 -11.70 -13.72
N GLU A 143 12.54 -12.23 -14.68
CA GLU A 143 11.38 -13.08 -14.38
C GLU A 143 11.80 -14.41 -13.72
N GLY A 144 10.88 -15.03 -12.98
CA GLY A 144 11.08 -16.30 -12.28
C GLY A 144 11.05 -16.18 -10.76
N PRO A 145 12.04 -15.52 -10.11
CA PRO A 145 12.14 -15.52 -8.65
C PRO A 145 10.98 -14.82 -7.95
N GLU A 146 10.51 -15.39 -6.84
CA GLU A 146 9.61 -14.69 -5.92
C GLU A 146 10.30 -13.43 -5.38
N LEU A 147 9.54 -12.36 -5.19
CA LEU A 147 10.06 -11.08 -4.77
C LEU A 147 9.55 -10.73 -3.38
N GLN A 148 10.48 -10.47 -2.45
CA GLN A 148 10.17 -9.93 -1.14
C GLN A 148 10.86 -8.57 -0.96
N VAL A 149 10.11 -7.54 -0.58
CA VAL A 149 10.61 -6.18 -0.41
C VAL A 149 10.15 -5.63 0.93
N THR A 150 11.10 -5.13 1.71
CA THR A 150 10.80 -4.48 2.98
C THR A 150 11.54 -3.14 3.09
N THR A 151 10.82 -2.10 3.47
CA THR A 151 11.38 -0.83 3.92
C THR A 151 10.73 -0.40 5.21
N THR A 152 11.39 0.47 5.95
CA THR A 152 10.84 1.09 7.15
C THR A 152 10.26 2.45 6.80
N PHE A 153 10.97 3.23 5.98
CA PHE A 153 10.52 4.54 5.53
C PHE A 153 10.90 4.71 4.08
N GLY A 154 9.88 4.98 3.28
CA GLY A 154 10.02 5.11 1.85
C GLY A 154 8.93 4.36 1.11
N ASP A 155 8.77 4.74 -0.14
CA ASP A 155 7.78 4.15 -1.01
C ASP A 155 8.32 2.85 -1.61
N ILE A 156 7.46 1.86 -1.75
CA ILE A 156 7.74 0.65 -2.54
C ILE A 156 6.96 0.74 -3.85
N GLN A 157 7.67 0.59 -4.97
CA GLN A 157 7.07 0.58 -6.29
C GLN A 157 7.53 -0.65 -7.06
N VAL A 158 6.62 -1.58 -7.32
CA VAL A 158 6.88 -2.80 -8.11
C VAL A 158 6.09 -2.72 -9.41
N ARG A 159 6.77 -2.84 -10.55
CA ARG A 159 6.15 -2.73 -11.88
C ARG A 159 6.51 -3.90 -12.79
N ARG A 160 5.50 -4.44 -13.47
CA ARG A 160 5.62 -5.47 -14.52
C ARG A 160 6.26 -6.77 -14.02
N ILE A 161 6.03 -7.15 -12.76
CA ILE A 161 6.54 -8.41 -12.20
C ILE A 161 5.47 -9.48 -12.34
N ASN A 162 5.77 -10.57 -13.04
CA ASN A 162 4.84 -11.70 -13.22
C ASN A 162 4.97 -12.77 -12.12
N ASN A 163 5.92 -12.61 -11.20
CA ASN A 163 6.17 -13.51 -10.09
C ASN A 163 5.32 -13.13 -8.86
N GLU A 164 5.37 -13.97 -7.82
CA GLU A 164 4.74 -13.66 -6.54
C GLU A 164 5.49 -12.50 -5.85
N VAL A 165 4.75 -11.56 -5.26
CA VAL A 165 5.29 -10.36 -4.62
C VAL A 165 4.81 -10.27 -3.18
N VAL A 166 5.75 -10.13 -2.25
CA VAL A 166 5.53 -9.75 -0.86
C VAL A 166 6.16 -8.38 -0.64
N ALA A 167 5.37 -7.36 -0.40
CA ALA A 167 5.84 -5.99 -0.17
C ALA A 167 5.37 -5.48 1.20
N ARG A 168 6.29 -4.91 1.98
CA ARG A 168 5.99 -4.34 3.30
C ARG A 168 6.70 -3.01 3.47
N THR A 169 5.97 -1.98 3.87
CA THR A 169 6.56 -0.73 4.38
C THR A 169 5.94 -0.38 5.72
N ARG A 170 6.65 0.34 6.58
CA ARG A 170 6.01 0.94 7.76
C ARG A 170 5.43 2.29 7.38
N ASP A 171 6.28 3.20 6.92
CA ASP A 171 5.89 4.54 6.51
C ASP A 171 6.20 4.76 5.03
N GLY A 172 5.16 4.74 4.19
CA GLY A 172 5.28 5.02 2.78
C GLY A 172 4.15 4.44 1.94
N LYS A 173 4.07 4.93 0.70
CA LYS A 173 3.13 4.43 -0.29
C LYS A 173 3.65 3.14 -0.90
N LEU A 174 2.74 2.24 -1.20
CA LEU A 174 3.08 0.96 -1.81
C LEU A 174 2.26 0.80 -3.09
N MET A 175 2.96 0.63 -4.21
CA MET A 175 2.35 0.40 -5.52
C MET A 175 2.86 -0.92 -6.10
N VAL A 176 1.95 -1.87 -6.37
CA VAL A 176 2.29 -3.13 -7.05
C VAL A 176 1.47 -3.28 -8.32
N ALA A 177 2.15 -3.45 -9.45
CA ALA A 177 1.57 -3.86 -10.71
C ALA A 177 2.23 -5.15 -11.20
N GLY A 178 1.49 -6.26 -11.25
CA GLY A 178 2.06 -7.58 -11.52
C GLY A 178 1.04 -8.69 -11.75
N GLY A 179 1.54 -9.82 -12.29
CA GLY A 179 0.72 -10.96 -12.73
C GLY A 179 0.65 -12.13 -11.75
N GLY A 180 1.51 -12.16 -10.73
CA GLY A 180 1.49 -13.17 -9.67
C GLY A 180 0.57 -12.81 -8.50
N SER A 181 0.59 -13.62 -7.44
CA SER A 181 -0.07 -13.27 -6.19
C SER A 181 0.63 -12.07 -5.53
N ILE A 182 -0.16 -11.16 -4.97
CA ILE A 182 0.34 -9.94 -4.33
C ILE A 182 -0.06 -9.96 -2.87
N ASP A 183 0.93 -9.93 -2.00
CA ASP A 183 0.79 -9.70 -0.58
C ASP A 183 1.45 -8.36 -0.24
N ALA A 184 0.65 -7.33 -0.01
CA ALA A 184 1.13 -5.96 0.19
C ALA A 184 0.59 -5.38 1.50
N ALA A 185 1.47 -4.84 2.34
CA ALA A 185 1.05 -4.14 3.55
C ALA A 185 1.85 -2.87 3.85
N THR A 186 1.16 -1.88 4.42
CA THR A 186 1.75 -0.67 4.97
C THR A 186 1.16 -0.36 6.34
N GLU A 187 1.93 0.22 7.27
CA GLU A 187 1.34 0.74 8.51
C GLU A 187 0.76 2.15 8.25
N SER A 188 1.51 3.00 7.58
CA SER A 188 1.12 4.37 7.25
C SER A 188 1.44 4.66 5.78
N GLY A 189 0.40 4.67 4.95
CA GLY A 189 0.48 5.06 3.56
C GLY A 189 -0.62 4.45 2.69
N ASP A 190 -0.73 4.97 1.47
CA ASP A 190 -1.68 4.45 0.48
C ASP A 190 -1.15 3.17 -0.17
N LEU A 191 -2.05 2.21 -0.37
CA LEU A 191 -1.81 1.02 -1.20
C LEU A 191 -2.47 1.19 -2.57
N ARG A 192 -1.74 0.88 -3.63
CA ARG A 192 -2.25 0.84 -5.01
C ARG A 192 -1.88 -0.47 -5.67
N VAL A 193 -2.87 -1.27 -6.05
CA VAL A 193 -2.64 -2.61 -6.60
C VAL A 193 -3.34 -2.77 -7.94
N PHE A 194 -2.54 -3.18 -8.94
CA PHE A 194 -2.92 -3.32 -10.33
C PHE A 194 -2.58 -4.74 -10.82
N PRO A 195 -3.44 -5.74 -10.56
CA PRO A 195 -3.22 -7.09 -11.06
C PRO A 195 -3.26 -7.12 -12.58
N THR A 196 -2.28 -7.76 -13.21
CA THR A 196 -2.23 -7.92 -14.68
C THR A 196 -2.76 -9.28 -15.15
N ASN A 197 -3.16 -10.14 -14.21
CA ASN A 197 -3.75 -11.45 -14.46
C ASN A 197 -4.99 -11.61 -13.57
N ALA A 198 -5.78 -12.66 -13.79
CA ALA A 198 -6.91 -13.08 -12.96
C ALA A 198 -6.70 -14.46 -12.33
N LYS A 199 -5.56 -15.10 -12.55
CA LYS A 199 -5.24 -16.43 -12.02
C LYS A 199 -3.91 -16.38 -11.28
N TRP A 200 -3.93 -16.72 -10.01
CA TRP A 200 -2.78 -16.73 -9.11
C TRP A 200 -2.74 -18.01 -8.28
N ARG A 201 -1.55 -18.34 -7.79
CA ARG A 201 -1.30 -19.56 -7.00
C ARG A 201 -1.71 -19.42 -5.54
N LYS A 202 -1.63 -18.19 -5.01
CA LYS A 202 -1.91 -17.83 -3.62
C LYS A 202 -2.90 -16.66 -3.57
N PRO A 203 -3.72 -16.54 -2.52
CA PRO A 203 -4.61 -15.38 -2.35
C PRO A 203 -3.86 -14.04 -2.42
N MET A 204 -4.54 -13.00 -2.89
CA MET A 204 -4.05 -11.63 -2.76
C MET A 204 -4.43 -11.06 -1.40
N LEU A 205 -3.47 -10.48 -0.69
CA LEU A 205 -3.65 -9.93 0.65
C LEU A 205 -3.18 -8.48 0.66
N LEU A 206 -4.11 -7.55 0.88
CA LEU A 206 -3.84 -6.12 0.91
C LEU A 206 -4.18 -5.57 2.28
N LYS A 207 -3.23 -4.91 2.96
CA LYS A 207 -3.45 -4.39 4.31
C LYS A 207 -2.86 -3.02 4.56
N THR A 208 -3.65 -2.08 5.07
CA THR A 208 -3.12 -0.82 5.62
C THR A 208 -3.70 -0.54 7.01
N VAL A 209 -2.92 0.09 7.90
CA VAL A 209 -3.46 0.60 9.17
C VAL A 209 -4.01 2.01 8.96
N SER A 210 -3.20 2.89 8.38
CA SER A 210 -3.57 4.26 8.03
C SER A 210 -3.23 4.56 6.58
N GLY A 211 -4.26 4.85 5.77
CA GLY A 211 -4.12 5.19 4.35
C GLY A 211 -5.16 4.50 3.48
N ASN A 212 -5.30 4.95 2.24
CA ASN A 212 -6.34 4.42 1.37
C ASN A 212 -5.84 3.21 0.57
N ILE A 213 -6.74 2.29 0.26
CA ILE A 213 -6.47 1.18 -0.67
C ILE A 213 -7.19 1.45 -1.98
N LEU A 214 -6.45 1.54 -3.08
CA LEU A 214 -6.96 1.52 -4.44
C LEU A 214 -6.61 0.19 -5.09
N MET A 215 -7.62 -0.56 -5.54
CA MET A 215 -7.41 -1.84 -6.22
C MET A 215 -8.19 -1.91 -7.54
N GLU A 216 -7.50 -2.35 -8.60
CA GLU A 216 -8.17 -2.88 -9.78
C GLU A 216 -8.60 -4.33 -9.54
N VAL A 217 -9.88 -4.60 -9.74
CA VAL A 217 -10.50 -5.90 -9.54
C VAL A 217 -10.64 -6.57 -10.90
N PRO A 218 -9.95 -7.70 -11.17
CA PRO A 218 -9.99 -8.38 -12.47
C PRO A 218 -11.34 -9.07 -12.68
N MET A 219 -12.31 -8.29 -13.15
CA MET A 219 -13.68 -8.74 -13.35
C MET A 219 -13.76 -9.85 -14.40
N TYR A 220 -12.83 -10.01 -15.32
CA TYR A 220 -12.83 -11.16 -16.23
C TYR A 220 -12.49 -12.52 -15.56
N GLY A 221 -12.12 -12.51 -14.27
CA GLY A 221 -11.74 -13.69 -13.49
C GLY A 221 -12.87 -14.38 -12.72
N GLN A 222 -12.50 -15.46 -12.03
CA GLN A 222 -13.34 -16.19 -11.07
C GLN A 222 -12.94 -15.78 -9.65
N ILE A 223 -13.42 -14.63 -9.19
CA ILE A 223 -12.92 -13.99 -7.97
C ILE A 223 -13.88 -14.12 -6.79
N ARG A 224 -13.31 -14.25 -5.60
CA ARG A 224 -13.97 -13.97 -4.32
C ARG A 224 -13.20 -12.83 -3.66
N LEU A 225 -13.87 -11.72 -3.40
CA LEU A 225 -13.31 -10.56 -2.73
C LEU A 225 -14.03 -10.35 -1.40
N ASP A 226 -13.25 -10.26 -0.34
CA ASP A 226 -13.68 -9.90 1.01
C ASP A 226 -12.88 -8.65 1.42
N ALA A 227 -13.59 -7.55 1.69
CA ALA A 227 -12.99 -6.28 2.04
C ALA A 227 -13.57 -5.75 3.35
N GLU A 228 -12.71 -5.20 4.20
CA GLU A 228 -13.08 -4.66 5.50
C GLU A 228 -12.41 -3.31 5.74
N THR A 229 -13.18 -2.32 6.22
CA THR A 229 -12.64 -1.02 6.60
C THR A 229 -13.47 -0.28 7.65
N SER A 230 -12.84 0.51 8.53
CA SER A 230 -13.54 1.50 9.37
C SER A 230 -13.84 2.81 8.63
N GLY A 231 -13.24 3.00 7.44
CA GLY A 231 -13.53 4.09 6.52
C GLY A 231 -14.76 3.79 5.64
N SER A 232 -14.72 4.25 4.40
CA SER A 232 -15.80 4.03 3.43
C SER A 232 -15.37 3.14 2.25
N PHE A 233 -16.32 2.42 1.69
CA PHE A 233 -16.17 1.83 0.36
C PHE A 233 -16.50 2.86 -0.73
N GLY A 234 -15.66 2.94 -1.76
CA GLY A 234 -15.86 3.76 -2.95
C GLY A 234 -15.48 3.03 -4.23
N GLY A 235 -15.78 3.66 -5.37
CA GLY A 235 -15.42 3.15 -6.70
C GLY A 235 -16.61 2.63 -7.50
N GLN A 236 -16.31 1.78 -8.48
CA GLN A 236 -17.25 1.34 -9.52
C GLN A 236 -17.64 -0.14 -9.40
N VAL A 237 -17.03 -0.87 -8.47
CA VAL A 237 -17.36 -2.26 -8.19
C VAL A 237 -18.45 -2.31 -7.12
N ALA A 238 -19.61 -2.87 -7.47
CA ALA A 238 -20.71 -3.05 -6.51
C ALA A 238 -20.38 -4.18 -5.53
N LEU A 239 -20.32 -3.85 -4.24
CA LEU A 239 -20.14 -4.82 -3.15
C LEU A 239 -21.49 -5.14 -2.50
N GLN A 240 -21.65 -6.39 -2.09
CA GLN A 240 -22.66 -6.78 -1.11
C GLN A 240 -22.15 -6.36 0.26
N LEU A 241 -22.68 -5.25 0.77
CA LEU A 241 -22.38 -4.80 2.12
C LEU A 241 -23.16 -5.67 3.11
N ARG A 242 -22.47 -6.24 4.08
CA ARG A 242 -23.12 -6.87 5.24
C ARG A 242 -23.24 -5.81 6.33
N ASP A 243 -24.35 -5.85 7.08
CA ASP A 243 -24.54 -4.98 8.24
C ASP A 243 -23.38 -5.20 9.20
N ALA A 244 -22.49 -4.23 9.11
CA ALA A 244 -21.31 -4.06 9.88
C ALA A 244 -21.75 -3.55 11.24
N GLY A 245 -21.21 -4.14 12.31
CA GLY A 245 -21.30 -3.48 13.62
C GLY A 245 -20.85 -2.02 13.50
N LYS A 246 -21.28 -1.16 14.45
CA LYS A 246 -21.16 0.32 14.38
C LYS A 246 -19.77 0.91 14.02
N GLU A 247 -18.73 0.10 13.87
CA GLU A 247 -17.33 0.51 13.75
C GLU A 247 -16.61 0.05 12.46
N ARG A 248 -16.98 -1.05 11.80
CA ARG A 248 -16.23 -1.58 10.63
C ARG A 248 -17.12 -2.14 9.53
N GLN A 249 -17.09 -1.53 8.36
CA GLN A 249 -17.80 -1.95 7.14
C GLN A 249 -17.21 -3.23 6.55
N HIS A 250 -18.06 -4.17 6.13
CA HIS A 250 -17.65 -5.40 5.44
C HIS A 250 -18.37 -5.47 4.08
N GLY A 251 -17.59 -5.48 3.01
CA GLY A 251 -18.07 -5.63 1.63
C GLY A 251 -17.58 -6.92 1.01
N GLN A 252 -18.45 -7.59 0.26
CA GLN A 252 -18.13 -8.84 -0.42
C GLN A 252 -18.51 -8.81 -1.90
N LEU A 253 -17.74 -9.52 -2.72
CA LEU A 253 -18.04 -9.78 -4.12
C LEU A 253 -17.66 -11.22 -4.45
N SER A 254 -18.51 -11.90 -5.22
CA SER A 254 -18.19 -13.22 -5.77
C SER A 254 -18.56 -13.25 -7.25
N ARG A 255 -17.67 -13.81 -8.08
CA ARG A 255 -17.87 -14.01 -9.51
C ARG A 255 -17.33 -15.37 -9.94
N GLY A 256 -18.08 -16.08 -10.78
CA GLY A 256 -17.73 -17.44 -11.17
C GLY A 256 -17.78 -18.40 -9.98
N ASP A 257 -16.83 -19.32 -9.88
CA ASP A 257 -16.70 -20.24 -8.73
C ASP A 257 -15.98 -19.61 -7.52
N GLY A 258 -15.41 -18.42 -7.69
CA GLY A 258 -14.67 -17.72 -6.64
C GLY A 258 -13.35 -18.39 -6.24
N SER A 259 -12.73 -19.16 -7.14
CA SER A 259 -11.45 -19.84 -6.87
C SER A 259 -10.27 -18.91 -6.57
N GLN A 260 -10.36 -17.64 -6.98
CA GLN A 260 -9.30 -16.65 -6.85
C GLN A 260 -9.65 -15.66 -5.72
N HIS A 261 -8.99 -15.82 -4.58
CA HIS A 261 -9.32 -15.06 -3.37
C HIS A 261 -8.54 -13.75 -3.27
N ILE A 262 -9.24 -12.67 -2.92
CA ILE A 262 -8.71 -11.34 -2.65
C ILE A 262 -9.22 -10.92 -1.26
N ARG A 263 -8.30 -10.58 -0.36
CA ARG A 263 -8.62 -10.01 0.95
C ARG A 263 -8.05 -8.61 1.06
N ILE A 264 -8.88 -7.65 1.46
CA ILE A 264 -8.51 -6.26 1.65
C ILE A 264 -8.89 -5.83 3.06
N ASP A 265 -7.94 -5.25 3.79
CA ASP A 265 -8.13 -4.81 5.17
C ASP A 265 -7.55 -3.40 5.35
N SER A 266 -8.36 -2.45 5.79
CA SER A 266 -7.93 -1.10 6.13
C SER A 266 -8.43 -0.72 7.50
N ASP A 267 -7.56 -0.39 8.45
CA ASP A 267 -8.04 -0.06 9.80
C ASP A 267 -8.74 1.30 9.85
N SER A 268 -8.32 2.29 9.05
CA SER A 268 -8.86 3.66 9.13
C SER A 268 -9.04 4.38 7.79
N GLY A 269 -8.57 3.83 6.67
CA GLY A 269 -8.68 4.49 5.37
C GLY A 269 -9.71 3.86 4.43
N ASP A 270 -10.09 4.60 3.40
CA ASP A 270 -11.10 4.17 2.45
C ASP A 270 -10.58 3.08 1.51
N ILE A 271 -11.51 2.27 1.00
CA ILE A 271 -11.23 1.24 -0.01
C ILE A 271 -11.94 1.61 -1.31
N TYR A 272 -11.15 1.87 -2.35
CA TYR A 272 -11.60 2.22 -3.69
C TYR A 272 -11.37 1.06 -4.66
N LEU A 273 -12.45 0.56 -5.27
CA LEU A 273 -12.41 -0.56 -6.19
C LEU A 273 -12.77 -0.15 -7.63
N ILE A 274 -11.88 -0.44 -8.58
CA ILE A 274 -12.07 -0.16 -10.00
C ILE A 274 -12.20 -1.48 -10.78
N PRO A 275 -13.20 -1.67 -11.65
CA PRO A 275 -13.34 -2.88 -12.44
C PRO A 275 -12.29 -2.92 -13.56
N LEU A 276 -11.57 -4.04 -13.67
CA LEU A 276 -10.72 -4.39 -14.80
C LEU A 276 -11.44 -5.45 -15.64
N ASN A 277 -12.07 -5.03 -16.74
CA ASN A 277 -13.00 -5.86 -17.52
C ASN A 277 -12.32 -6.77 -18.56
N ALA A 278 -11.05 -6.50 -18.89
CA ALA A 278 -10.25 -7.30 -19.81
C ALA A 278 -8.81 -7.39 -19.29
N PRO A 279 -8.06 -8.45 -19.65
CA PRO A 279 -6.62 -8.49 -19.38
C PRO A 279 -5.92 -7.27 -20.02
N PRO A 280 -4.91 -6.68 -19.37
CA PRO A 280 -4.06 -5.70 -20.01
C PRO A 280 -3.30 -6.34 -21.18
N HIS A 281 -3.22 -5.63 -22.30
CA HIS A 281 -2.45 -6.03 -23.49
C HIS A 281 -0.94 -5.79 -23.30
#